data_AF-X0XPN4-F1
#
_entry.id   AF-X0XPN4-F1
#
_cell.length_a   1.000
_cell.length_b   1.000
_cell.length_c   1.000
_cell.angle_alpha   90.00
_cell.angle_beta   90.00
_cell.angle_gamma   90.00
#
_symmetry.space_group_name_H-M   'P 1'
#
loop_
_entity.id
_entity.type
_entity.pdbx_description
1 polymer ?
#
loop_
_entity_poly.entity_id
_entity_poly.type
_entity_poly.pdbx_seq_one_letter_code
_entity_poly.pdbx_strand_id
1 'polypeptide(L)'
;SKKIRAWRYEDYGSQFVLATARSEPAPRFKEEVPEFADSKNFGCSLIFRTKDPNEKVLKEMVGSLGRDPDEVWTQWPRRVHAWTGKSEKLLAAIHYYAPTKDKSNAILSAMAFVKN
;
A
#
# COMPACT_ATOMS: atom_id res chain seq x y z
N SER A 1 -14.76 -15.39 0.40
CA SER A 1 -14.37 -14.99 -0.96
C SER A 1 -13.76 -13.59 -0.95
N LYS A 2 -12.67 -13.36 -1.67
CA LYS A 2 -12.03 -12.04 -1.81
C LYS A 2 -12.93 -11.18 -2.70
N LYS A 3 -13.44 -10.06 -2.19
CA LYS A 3 -14.21 -9.09 -3.01
C LYS A 3 -13.25 -7.98 -3.42
N ILE A 4 -13.02 -7.82 -4.72
CA ILE A 4 -12.22 -6.73 -5.29
C ILE A 4 -13.16 -5.85 -6.12
N ARG A 5 -13.09 -4.55 -5.93
CA ARG A 5 -13.73 -3.56 -6.82
C ARG A 5 -12.65 -2.62 -7.33
N ALA A 6 -12.76 -2.18 -8.59
CA ALA A 6 -11.79 -1.27 -9.16
C ALA A 6 -12.48 -0.20 -10.02
N TRP A 7 -11.96 1.02 -9.93
CA TRP A 7 -12.34 2.15 -10.77
C TRP A 7 -11.13 2.59 -11.57
N ARG A 8 -11.36 2.97 -12.82
CA ARG A 8 -10.35 3.60 -13.67
C ARG A 8 -10.78 5.03 -13.93
N TYR A 9 -9.86 5.97 -13.81
CA TYR A 9 -10.11 7.36 -14.15
C TYR A 9 -8.85 7.99 -14.74
N GLU A 10 -9.04 9.04 -15.52
CA GLU A 10 -7.98 9.81 -16.15
C GLU A 10 -7.99 11.20 -15.56
N ASP A 11 -6.83 11.65 -15.07
CA ASP A 11 -6.65 12.97 -14.48
C ASP A 11 -5.21 13.45 -14.74
N TYR A 12 -4.98 14.75 -14.86
CA TYR A 12 -3.66 15.34 -15.14
C TYR A 12 -2.87 14.63 -16.29
N GLY A 13 -3.57 14.17 -17.34
CA GLY A 13 -2.96 13.45 -18.47
C GLY A 13 -2.45 12.04 -18.14
N SER A 14 -2.86 11.46 -17.01
CA SER A 14 -2.43 10.15 -16.52
C SER A 14 -3.63 9.26 -16.19
N GLN A 15 -3.47 7.95 -16.39
CA GLN A 15 -4.47 6.97 -15.98
C GLN A 15 -4.19 6.45 -14.57
N PHE A 16 -5.23 6.42 -13.76
CA PHE A 16 -5.24 5.91 -12.39
C PHE A 16 -6.18 4.71 -12.30
N VAL A 17 -5.79 3.71 -11.51
CA VAL A 17 -6.65 2.58 -11.12
C VAL A 17 -6.74 2.53 -9.61
N LEU A 18 -7.93 2.78 -9.07
CA LEU A 18 -8.22 2.62 -7.65
C LEU A 18 -8.86 1.26 -7.43
N ALA A 19 -8.25 0.40 -6.63
CA ALA A 19 -8.76 -0.92 -6.30
C ALA A 19 -9.01 -1.03 -4.79
N THR A 20 -10.19 -1.49 -4.39
CA THR A 20 -10.49 -1.83 -3.00
C THR A 20 -10.69 -3.32 -2.86
N ALA A 21 -10.23 -3.87 -1.74
CA ALA A 21 -10.31 -5.28 -1.43
C ALA A 21 -10.73 -5.51 0.02
N ARG A 22 -11.52 -6.57 0.25
CA ARG A 22 -11.78 -7.13 1.57
C ARG A 22 -11.43 -8.62 1.58
N SER A 23 -10.67 -9.06 2.57
CA SER A 23 -10.28 -10.46 2.72
C SER A 23 -9.98 -10.82 4.18
N GLU A 24 -9.82 -12.12 4.42
CA GLU A 24 -9.09 -12.60 5.60
C GLU A 24 -7.59 -12.29 5.45
N PRO A 25 -6.83 -12.23 6.55
CA PRO A 25 -5.38 -12.15 6.51
C PRO A 25 -4.77 -13.40 5.87
N ALA A 26 -3.68 -13.23 5.12
CA ALA A 26 -2.97 -14.35 4.51
C ALA A 26 -2.32 -15.24 5.60
N PRO A 27 -2.16 -16.56 5.39
CA PRO A 27 -1.57 -17.47 6.39
C PRO A 27 -0.25 -16.96 6.97
N ARG A 28 0.67 -16.53 6.08
CA ARG A 28 1.95 -15.95 6.48
C ARG A 28 1.82 -14.71 7.38
N PHE A 29 0.83 -13.85 7.12
CA PHE A 29 0.56 -12.70 7.99
C PHE A 29 0.09 -13.15 9.38
N LYS A 30 -0.71 -14.22 9.46
CA LYS A 30 -1.16 -14.76 10.75
C LYS A 30 -0.01 -15.32 11.58
N GLU A 31 1.04 -15.82 10.93
CA GLU A 31 2.26 -16.27 11.59
C GLU A 31 3.13 -15.08 12.05
N GLU A 32 3.28 -14.07 11.20
CA GLU A 32 4.10 -12.88 11.49
C GLU A 32 3.45 -11.93 12.52
N VAL A 33 2.11 -11.87 12.56
CA VAL A 33 1.34 -10.96 13.43
C VAL A 33 0.14 -11.71 14.06
N PRO A 34 0.39 -12.67 14.96
CA PRO A 34 -0.64 -13.58 15.49
C PRO A 34 -1.78 -12.87 16.21
N GLU A 35 -1.52 -11.74 16.87
CA GLU A 35 -2.56 -10.97 17.55
C GLU A 35 -3.60 -10.36 16.60
N PHE A 36 -3.36 -10.34 15.29
CA PHE A 36 -4.30 -9.94 14.25
C PHE A 36 -4.72 -11.12 13.34
N ALA A 37 -4.49 -12.37 13.74
CA ALA A 37 -4.78 -13.55 12.91
C ALA A 37 -6.25 -13.70 12.50
N ASP A 38 -7.17 -13.26 13.36
CA ASP A 38 -8.63 -13.31 13.15
C ASP A 38 -9.23 -11.95 12.73
N SER A 39 -8.38 -10.98 12.39
CA SER A 39 -8.82 -9.66 11.94
C SER A 39 -9.47 -9.70 10.56
N LYS A 40 -10.18 -8.62 10.20
CA LYS A 40 -10.61 -8.37 8.82
C LYS A 40 -9.62 -7.44 8.13
N ASN A 41 -9.12 -7.82 6.95
CA ASN A 41 -8.27 -6.99 6.12
C ASN A 41 -9.12 -6.17 5.13
N PHE A 42 -8.90 -4.85 5.13
CA PHE A 42 -9.39 -3.91 4.15
C PHE A 42 -8.20 -3.26 3.45
N GLY A 43 -8.14 -3.37 2.12
CA GLY A 43 -7.10 -2.77 1.30
C GLY A 43 -7.66 -1.76 0.33
N CYS A 44 -6.91 -0.69 0.08
CA CYS A 44 -7.14 0.27 -0.98
C CYS A 44 -5.81 0.53 -1.69
N SER A 45 -5.78 0.41 -3.01
CA SER A 45 -4.58 0.59 -3.81
C SER A 45 -4.83 1.52 -4.98
N LEU A 46 -4.00 2.55 -5.10
CA LEU A 46 -3.93 3.42 -6.26
C LEU A 46 -2.74 3.00 -7.14
N ILE A 47 -3.00 2.66 -8.39
CA ILE A 47 -1.99 2.30 -9.37
C ILE A 47 -1.92 3.42 -10.42
N PHE A 48 -0.73 3.92 -10.69
CA PHE A 48 -0.53 5.03 -11.61
C PHE A 48 0.86 4.99 -12.26
N ARG A 49 1.01 5.72 -13.36
CA ARG A 49 2.32 5.94 -14.00
C ARG A 49 2.90 7.25 -13.51
N THR A 50 4.20 7.26 -13.26
CA THR A 50 4.96 8.47 -12.93
C THR A 50 6.33 8.36 -13.58
N LYS A 51 6.84 9.49 -14.08
CA LYS A 51 8.20 9.62 -14.60
C LYS A 51 9.23 9.91 -13.50
N ASP A 52 8.74 10.23 -12.30
CA ASP A 52 9.55 10.62 -11.15
C ASP A 52 8.93 10.08 -9.85
N PRO A 53 8.99 8.76 -9.63
CA PRO A 53 8.40 8.11 -8.48
C PRO A 53 9.12 8.41 -7.16
N ASN A 54 10.45 8.49 -7.21
CA ASN A 54 11.29 8.48 -6.01
C ASN A 54 11.43 9.86 -5.39
N GLU A 55 11.34 10.96 -6.16
CA GLU A 55 11.61 12.29 -5.60
C GLU A 55 10.33 13.06 -5.26
N LYS A 56 9.25 12.95 -6.05
CA LYS A 56 8.02 13.72 -5.80
C LYS A 56 7.05 13.00 -4.89
N VAL A 57 6.56 11.83 -5.31
CA VAL A 57 5.51 11.12 -4.56
C VAL A 57 6.01 10.69 -3.20
N LEU A 58 7.22 10.11 -3.12
CA LEU A 58 7.79 9.69 -1.85
C LEU A 58 7.97 10.90 -0.89
N LYS A 59 8.42 12.05 -1.40
CA LYS A 59 8.57 13.26 -0.58
C LYS A 59 7.23 13.79 -0.08
N GLU A 60 6.19 13.80 -0.91
CA GLU A 60 4.84 14.15 -0.50
C GLU A 60 4.29 13.18 0.55
N MET A 61 4.56 11.89 0.40
CA MET A 61 4.17 10.84 1.37
C MET A 61 4.86 11.06 2.72
N VAL A 62 6.19 11.25 2.73
CA VAL A 62 6.96 11.52 3.95
C VAL A 62 6.48 12.82 4.61
N GLY A 63 6.25 13.88 3.83
CA GLY A 63 5.73 15.15 4.34
C GLY A 63 4.33 15.02 4.95
N SER A 64 3.43 14.26 4.30
CA SER A 64 2.06 14.07 4.77
C SER A 64 1.97 13.17 6.00
N LEU A 65 2.82 12.15 6.10
CA LEU A 65 2.89 11.27 7.26
C LEU A 65 3.73 11.85 8.40
N GLY A 66 4.51 12.91 8.14
CA GLY A 66 5.39 13.57 9.10
C GLY A 66 6.57 12.72 9.55
N ARG A 67 6.88 11.62 8.84
CA ARG A 67 7.93 10.66 9.20
C ARG A 67 8.41 9.83 8.01
N ASP A 68 9.66 9.38 8.09
CA ASP A 68 10.26 8.45 7.14
C ASP A 68 9.61 7.06 7.22
N PRO A 69 9.77 6.22 6.16
CA PRO A 69 9.33 4.84 6.17
C PRO A 69 9.99 4.06 7.30
N ASP A 70 9.24 3.16 7.93
CA ASP A 70 9.76 2.22 8.94
C ASP A 70 10.67 1.19 8.28
N GLU A 71 10.30 0.74 7.07
CA GLU A 71 11.01 -0.28 6.32
C GLU A 71 11.13 0.10 4.85
N VAL A 72 12.28 -0.26 4.26
CA VAL A 72 12.51 -0.10 2.83
C VAL A 72 13.18 -1.34 2.27
N TRP A 73 12.53 -1.99 1.31
CA TRP A 73 13.09 -3.18 0.64
C TRP A 73 12.93 -3.12 -0.87
N THR A 74 13.64 -4.00 -1.58
CA THR A 74 13.51 -4.13 -3.02
C THR A 74 12.59 -5.31 -3.35
N GLN A 75 11.50 -5.03 -4.04
CA GLN A 75 10.65 -6.02 -4.68
C GLN A 75 10.66 -5.76 -6.19
N TRP A 76 11.72 -6.24 -6.86
CA TRP A 76 11.97 -5.93 -8.27
C TRP A 76 10.71 -6.11 -9.13
N PRO A 77 10.34 -5.15 -9.99
CA PRO A 77 11.08 -3.94 -10.39
C PRO A 77 10.74 -2.68 -9.56
N ARG A 78 10.42 -2.84 -8.27
CA ARG A 78 10.01 -1.75 -7.39
C ARG A 78 10.85 -1.69 -6.11
N ARG A 79 11.06 -0.47 -5.60
CA ARG A 79 11.50 -0.21 -4.23
C ARG A 79 10.24 0.03 -3.40
N VAL A 80 10.10 -0.67 -2.29
CA VAL A 80 8.93 -0.53 -1.42
C VAL A 80 9.33 0.29 -0.21
N HIS A 81 8.53 1.30 0.09
CA HIS A 81 8.64 2.14 1.27
C HIS A 81 7.40 1.86 2.12
N ALA A 82 7.58 1.40 3.36
CA ALA A 82 6.48 0.99 4.21
C ALA A 82 6.41 1.81 5.49
N TRP A 83 5.18 2.15 5.87
CA TRP A 83 4.83 2.76 7.13
C TRP A 83 3.79 1.87 7.80
N THR A 84 3.96 1.62 9.09
CA THR A 84 3.06 0.84 9.91
C THR A 84 2.55 1.69 11.08
N GLY A 85 1.31 1.48 11.46
CA GLY A 85 0.70 2.08 12.64
C GLY A 85 -0.10 1.01 13.36
N LYS A 86 0.09 0.88 14.67
CA LYS A 86 -0.50 -0.19 15.46
C LYS A 86 -1.15 0.34 16.72
N SER A 87 -2.32 -0.22 17.03
CA SER A 87 -3.03 -0.09 18.31
C SER A 87 -3.53 -1.47 18.74
N GLU A 88 -4.21 -1.56 19.87
CA GLU A 88 -4.80 -2.82 20.35
C GLU A 88 -5.84 -3.42 19.40
N LYS A 89 -6.53 -2.57 18.61
CA LYS A 89 -7.67 -2.97 17.75
C LYS A 89 -7.40 -2.90 16.25
N LEU A 90 -6.36 -2.17 15.85
CA LEU A 90 -6.06 -1.86 14.46
C LEU A 90 -4.56 -1.96 14.19
N LEU A 91 -4.20 -2.68 13.12
CA LEU A 91 -2.92 -2.54 12.45
C LEU A 91 -3.18 -1.92 11.07
N ALA A 92 -2.53 -0.80 10.80
CA ALA A 92 -2.54 -0.13 9.51
C ALA A 92 -1.15 -0.21 8.87
N ALA A 93 -1.11 -0.43 7.57
CA ALA A 93 0.12 -0.41 6.78
C ALA A 93 -0.11 0.40 5.51
N ILE A 94 0.82 1.32 5.21
CA ILE A 94 0.87 2.06 3.96
C ILE A 94 2.15 1.64 3.26
N HIS A 95 2.04 1.18 2.03
CA HIS A 95 3.17 0.84 1.17
C HIS A 95 3.16 1.71 -0.08
N TYR A 96 4.26 2.39 -0.34
CA TYR A 96 4.54 2.99 -1.62
C TYR A 96 5.54 2.12 -2.40
N TYR A 97 5.09 1.52 -3.49
CA TYR A 97 5.90 0.73 -4.40
C TYR A 97 6.38 1.63 -5.53
N ALA A 98 7.55 2.23 -5.34
CA ALA A 98 8.20 3.11 -6.27
C ALA A 98 8.87 2.32 -7.41
N PRO A 99 8.55 2.56 -8.69
CA PRO A 99 9.18 1.86 -9.79
C PRO A 99 10.67 2.21 -9.89
N THR A 100 11.53 1.20 -10.05
CA THR A 100 12.98 1.38 -10.24
C THR A 100 13.37 1.52 -11.72
N LYS A 101 12.40 1.45 -12.65
CA LYS A 101 12.56 1.59 -14.10
C LYS A 101 11.33 2.27 -14.71
N ASP A 102 11.53 3.07 -15.75
CA ASP A 102 10.52 3.92 -16.41
C ASP A 102 9.26 3.21 -16.94
N LYS A 103 9.26 1.88 -17.03
CA LYS A 103 8.13 1.09 -17.56
C LYS A 103 7.20 0.51 -16.48
N SER A 104 7.56 0.60 -15.20
CA SER A 104 6.76 0.01 -14.13
C SER A 104 5.79 1.02 -13.55
N ASN A 105 4.53 0.62 -13.33
CA ASN A 105 3.58 1.45 -12.61
C ASN A 105 4.00 1.56 -11.13
N ALA A 106 3.80 2.76 -10.57
CA ALA A 106 3.82 2.97 -9.14
C ALA A 106 2.52 2.47 -8.51
N ILE A 107 2.62 2.03 -7.25
CA ILE A 107 1.46 1.60 -6.47
C ILE A 107 1.55 2.26 -5.11
N LEU A 108 0.49 2.97 -4.71
CA LEU A 108 0.26 3.37 -3.33
C LEU A 108 -0.81 2.44 -2.77
N SER A 109 -0.50 1.69 -1.71
CA SER A 109 -1.43 0.77 -1.07
C SER A 109 -1.58 1.08 0.40
N ALA A 110 -2.80 1.19 0.88
CA ALA A 110 -3.14 1.28 2.29
C ALA A 110 -3.93 0.03 2.69
N MET A 111 -3.55 -0.59 3.79
CA MET A 111 -4.15 -1.79 4.34
C MET A 111 -4.49 -1.56 5.81
N ALA A 112 -5.63 -2.07 6.24
CA ALA A 112 -6.10 -2.01 7.62
C ALA A 112 -6.58 -3.39 8.05
N PHE A 113 -6.03 -3.89 9.14
CA PHE A 113 -6.38 -5.14 9.80
C PHE A 113 -7.11 -4.78 11.09
N VAL A 114 -8.42 -4.99 11.10
CA VAL A 114 -9.29 -4.60 12.22
C VAL A 114 -9.67 -5.87 12.97
N LYS A 115 -9.36 -5.93 14.27
CA LYS A 115 -9.85 -7.03 15.12
C LYS A 115 -11.38 -7.02 15.16
N ASN A 116 -11.98 -8.20 15.22
CA ASN A 116 -13.41 -8.32 15.46
C ASN A 116 -13.76 -7.90 16.89
#